data_AF-A0A7Y7NQU4-F1
#
_entry.id   AF-A0A7Y7NQU4-F1
#
_cell.length_a   1.000
_cell.length_b   1.000
_cell.length_c   1.000
_cell.angle_alpha   90.00
_cell.angle_beta   90.00
_cell.angle_gamma   90.00
#
_symmetry.space_group_name_H-M   'P 1'
#
loop_
_entity.id
_entity.type
_entity.pdbx_description
1 polymer ?
#
loop_
_entity_poly.entity_id
_entity_poly.type
_entity_poly.pdbx_seq_one_letter_code
_entity_poly.pdbx_strand_id
1 'polypeptide(L)' 'MNFNNNLGDKAISDVMQSYPEIGDILSRYDIGCTTCKVGICLLKDVVSIHGLSKEDEAKIEDEINNYLAKKGE' A
#
# COMPACT_ATOMS: atom_id res chain seq x y z
N MET A 1 7.41 -7.64 -3.08
CA MET A 1 6.99 -6.33 -3.57
C MET A 1 8.09 -5.31 -3.31
N ASN A 2 8.29 -4.38 -4.23
CA ASN A 2 9.33 -3.36 -4.18
C ASN A 2 8.69 -1.97 -4.27
N PHE A 3 8.21 -1.46 -3.15
CA PHE A 3 7.74 -0.08 -3.08
C PHE A 3 8.94 0.87 -2.89
N ASN A 4 8.94 1.99 -3.61
CA ASN A 4 9.97 3.03 -3.49
C ASN A 4 10.08 3.58 -2.06
N ASN A 5 11.24 4.15 -1.72
CA ASN A 5 11.50 4.78 -0.42
C ASN A 5 11.29 3.90 0.82
N ASN A 6 11.46 2.58 0.65
CA ASN A 6 11.18 1.58 1.68
C ASN A 6 9.74 1.67 2.23
N LEU A 7 8.80 2.18 1.43
CA LEU A 7 7.42 2.37 1.86
C LEU A 7 6.77 1.04 2.26
N GLY A 8 7.20 -0.06 1.63
CA GLY A 8 6.76 -1.42 1.92
C GLY A 8 7.02 -1.87 3.36
N ASP A 9 8.04 -1.31 4.01
CA ASP A 9 8.44 -1.63 5.39
C ASP A 9 7.84 -0.68 6.43
N LYS A 10 6.96 0.24 6.02
CA LYS A 10 6.23 1.13 6.93
C LYS A 10 4.88 0.53 7.30
N ALA A 11 4.39 0.90 8.47
CA ALA A 11 3.03 0.57 8.89
C ALA A 11 2.02 1.18 7.92
N ILE A 12 1.02 0.40 7.51
CA ILE A 12 -0.01 0.85 6.56
C ILE A 12 -0.75 2.09 7.06
N SER A 13 -0.96 2.22 8.37
CA SER A 13 -1.60 3.41 8.96
C SER A 13 -0.76 4.67 8.76
N ASP A 14 0.55 4.61 8.98
CA ASP A 14 1.48 5.73 8.77
C ASP A 14 1.56 6.12 7.29
N VAL A 15 1.56 5.11 6.41
CA VAL A 15 1.55 5.31 4.95
C VAL A 15 0.29 6.07 4.53
N MET A 16 -0.90 5.62 4.93
CA MET A 16 -2.16 6.28 4.55
C MET A 16 -2.31 7.68 5.16
N GLN A 17 -1.73 7.92 6.35
CA GLN A 17 -1.72 9.27 6.95
C GLN A 17 -0.80 10.22 6.18
N SER A 18 0.35 9.73 5.74
CA SER A 18 1.36 10.52 5.01
C SER A 18 0.99 10.69 3.52
N TYR A 19 0.28 9.71 2.97
CA TYR A 19 -0.12 9.59 1.57
C TYR A 19 -1.59 9.14 1.47
N PRO A 20 -2.56 10.06 1.65
CA PRO A 20 -3.98 9.74 1.55
C PRO A 20 -4.34 9.08 0.21
N GLU A 21 -3.71 9.49 -0.90
CA GLU A 21 -3.96 8.90 -2.22
C GLU A 21 -3.52 7.43 -2.31
N ILE A 22 -2.52 7.00 -1.53
CA ILE A 22 -2.17 5.58 -1.42
C ILE A 22 -3.29 4.82 -0.69
N GLY A 23 -3.92 5.43 0.31
CA GLY A 23 -5.13 4.88 0.92
C GLY A 23 -6.27 4.68 -0.09
N ASP A 24 -6.48 5.65 -0.98
CA ASP A 24 -7.47 5.53 -2.05
C ASP A 24 -7.13 4.41 -3.03
N ILE A 25 -5.85 4.26 -3.41
CA ILE A 25 -5.37 3.15 -4.25
C ILE A 25 -5.72 1.81 -3.61
N LEU A 26 -5.37 1.62 -2.34
CA LEU A 26 -5.60 0.38 -1.60
C LEU A 26 -7.10 0.08 -1.44
N SER A 27 -7.93 1.10 -1.22
CA SER A 27 -9.37 0.92 -1.02
C SER A 27 -10.09 0.29 -2.23
N ARG A 28 -9.57 0.49 -3.45
CA ARG A 28 -10.15 -0.10 -4.68
C ARG A 28 -9.96 -1.61 -4.77
N TYR A 29 -9.05 -2.16 -3.98
CA TYR A 29 -8.78 -3.59 -3.87
C TYR A 29 -9.28 -4.16 -2.54
N ASP A 30 -10.21 -3.45 -1.88
CA ASP A 30 -10.74 -3.76 -0.55
C ASP A 30 -9.64 -3.89 0.54
N ILE A 31 -8.50 -3.23 0.34
CA ILE A 31 -7.43 -3.15 1.32
C ILE A 31 -7.63 -1.89 2.17
N GLY A 32 -7.69 -2.10 3.48
CA GLY A 32 -7.76 -1.01 4.45
C GLY A 32 -7.29 -1.44 5.84
N CYS A 33 -7.14 -0.46 6.73
CA CYS A 33 -6.68 -0.68 8.11
C CYS A 33 -7.79 -1.18 9.06
N THR A 34 -9.04 -1.30 8.60
CA THR A 34 -10.20 -1.57 9.47
C THR A 34 -10.23 -3.00 10.02
N THR A 35 -9.66 -3.97 9.30
CA THR A 35 -9.62 -5.39 9.70
C THR A 35 -8.58 -5.66 10.79
N CYS A 36 -7.43 -4.99 10.75
CA CYS A 36 -6.37 -5.15 11.76
C CYS A 36 -6.62 -4.32 13.03
N LYS A 37 -7.44 -3.26 12.99
CA LYS A 37 -7.77 -2.29 14.06
C LYS A 37 -6.58 -1.52 14.67
N VAL A 38 -5.35 -2.01 14.54
CA VAL A 38 -4.13 -1.39 15.08
C VAL A 38 -3.31 -0.73 13.96
N GLY A 39 -3.40 -1.21 12.72
CA GLY A 39 -2.77 -0.58 11.56
C GLY A 39 -1.24 -0.67 11.51
N ILE A 40 -0.67 -1.60 12.27
CA ILE A 40 0.78 -1.80 12.40
C ILE A 40 1.36 -2.76 11.37
N CYS A 41 0.52 -3.45 10.60
CA CYS A 41 0.97 -4.32 9.53
C CYS A 41 1.76 -3.52 8.49
N LEU A 42 2.84 -4.10 7.98
CA LEU A 42 3.64 -3.48 6.95
C LEU A 42 2.85 -3.42 5.64
N LEU A 43 2.99 -2.34 4.87
CA LEU A 43 2.30 -2.17 3.59
C LEU A 43 2.49 -3.39 2.67
N LYS A 44 3.73 -3.88 2.56
CA LYS A 44 4.05 -5.04 1.72
C LYS A 44 3.37 -6.34 2.19
N ASP A 45 3.16 -6.47 3.49
CA ASP A 45 2.57 -7.68 4.05
C ASP A 45 1.06 -7.64 3.85
N VAL A 46 0.42 -6.47 4.07
CA VAL A 46 -1.01 -6.30 3.85
C VAL A 46 -1.41 -6.60 2.40
N VAL A 47 -0.66 -6.07 1.43
CA VAL A 47 -0.95 -6.31 0.01
C VAL A 47 -0.71 -7.78 -0.37
N SER A 48 0.26 -8.47 0.26
CA SER A 48 0.55 -9.89 -0.06
C SER A 48 -0.40 -10.89 0.62
N ILE A 49 -0.93 -10.57 1.80
CA ILE A 49 -1.67 -11.52 2.65
C ILE A 49 -3.17 -11.56 2.32
N HIS A 50 -3.71 -10.53 1.67
CA HIS A 50 -5.15 -10.45 1.38
C HIS A 50 -5.67 -11.39 0.28
N GLY A 51 -4.84 -12.31 -0.21
CA GLY A 51 -5.26 -13.29 -1.21
C GLY A 51 -5.59 -12.64 -2.56
N LEU A 52 -5.01 -11.47 -2.82
CA LEU A 52 -5.09 -10.83 -4.13
C LEU A 52 -4.44 -11.71 -5.19
N SER A 53 -4.88 -11.53 -6.43
CA SER A 53 -4.18 -12.13 -7.56
C SER A 53 -2.79 -11.51 -7.70
N LYS A 54 -1.83 -12.24 -8.27
CA LYS A 54 -0.49 -11.69 -8.56
C LYS A 54 -0.53 -10.49 -9.51
N GLU A 55 -1.55 -10.42 -10.35
CA GLU A 55 -1.78 -9.28 -11.22
C GLU A 55 -2.20 -8.03 -10.43
N ASP A 56 -3.09 -8.19 -9.45
CA ASP A 56 -3.55 -7.07 -8.62
C ASP A 56 -2.45 -6.59 -7.67
N GLU A 57 -1.66 -7.50 -7.08
CA GLU A 57 -0.46 -7.14 -6.31
C GLU A 57 0.50 -6.27 -7.14
N ALA A 58 0.77 -6.66 -8.40
CA ALA A 58 1.65 -5.92 -9.29
C ALA A 58 1.08 -4.55 -9.69
N LYS A 59 -0.24 -4.47 -9.96
CA LYS A 59 -0.91 -3.20 -10.25
C LYS A 59 -0.82 -2.22 -9.08
N ILE A 60 -1.01 -2.71 -7.84
CA ILE A 60 -0.87 -1.88 -6.64
C ILE A 60 0.57 -1.37 -6.50
N GLU A 61 1.56 -2.24 -6.68
CA GLU A 61 2.99 -1.86 -6.66
C GLU A 61 3.30 -0.77 -7.70
N ASP A 62 2.92 -1.00 -8.95
CA ASP A 62 3.16 -0.05 -10.04
C ASP A 62 2.45 1.28 -9.81
N GLU A 63 1.20 1.25 -9.36
CA GLU A 63 0.41 2.47 -9.16
C GLU A 63 0.97 3.33 -8.02
N ILE A 64 1.35 2.71 -6.90
CA ILE A 64 1.98 3.40 -5.77
C ILE A 64 3.34 3.97 -6.18
N ASN A 65 4.18 3.20 -6.87
CA ASN A 65 5.48 3.67 -7.33
C ASN A 65 5.36 4.83 -8.32
N ASN A 66 4.39 4.77 -9.24
CA ASN A 66 4.10 5.85 -10.17
C ASN A 66 3.58 7.11 -9.47
N TYR A 67 2.78 6.96 -8.42
CA TYR A 67 2.35 8.10 -7.59
C TYR A 67 3.54 8.78 -6.91
N LEU A 68 4.42 8.01 -6.25
CA LEU A 68 5.61 8.54 -5.59
C LEU A 68 6.54 9.25 -6.57
N ALA A 69 6.80 8.63 -7.72
CA ALA A 69 7.64 9.22 -8.77
C ALA A 69 7.07 10.55 -9.30
N LYS A 70 5.74 10.66 -9.47
CA LYS A 70 5.09 11.92 -9.89
C LYS A 70 5.17 13.00 -8.82
N LYS A 71 5.16 12.61 -7.55
CA LYS A 71 5.30 13.53 -6.40
C LYS A 71 6.76 13.96 -6.18
N GLY A 72 7.72 13.27 -6.80
CA GLY A 72 9.15 13.54 -6.67
C GLY A 72 9.78 12.90 -5.44
N GLU A 73 9.17 11.83 -4.94
CA GLU A 73 9.64 11.03 -3.79
C GLU A 73 10.29 9.74 -4.26
#